data_AF-A0A2V5SS12-F1
#
_entry.id   AF-A0A2V5SS12-F1
#
_cell.length_a   1.000
_cell.length_b   1.000
_cell.length_c   1.000
_cell.angle_alpha   90.00
_cell.angle_beta   90.00
_cell.angle_gamma   90.00
#
_symmetry.space_group_name_H-M   'P 1'
#
loop_
_entity.id
_entity.type
_entity.pdbx_description
1 polymer ?
#
loop_
_entity_poly.entity_id
_entity_poly.type
_entity_poly.pdbx_seq_one_letter_code
_entity_poly.pdbx_strand_id
1 'polypeptide(L)'
;MIETTASNSPQRAEVYVKETEVNGKAVGLECATINGQTYCVTRGLLRVMSLEDDWYEDVNDPASVIAGLNESDTKADIFTFWQRLPDVEPKYQYHTEWESVAVLPIKGFDYWWSKQIKDKTRNMVRKAKKAGIEVREASYDDAFVQGMTDIFNETPVRQGRQFWHYGKDFETVKRQFSRFLFREELIGAYYGGELVGFAMLANAGKYGVLGQIISKIKHRDKAINNALIAKVIEKCETHQLRYLVYAYWNENSLSDFKRHCGFECIKLPRYFVPLTFRGKLALKLGIHRNWKEAIPRQIKDPLKKLRSRLFRPKARSLAPSSNR
;
A
#
# COMPACT_ATOMS: atom_id res chain seq x y z
N MET A 1 -1.07 22.70 45.26
CA MET A 1 -2.25 22.31 44.47
C MET A 1 -2.69 23.52 43.68
N ILE A 2 -2.29 23.60 42.42
CA ILE A 2 -2.84 24.55 41.44
C ILE A 2 -3.24 23.65 40.28
N GLU A 3 -4.53 23.34 40.21
CA GLU A 3 -5.14 22.67 39.07
C GLU A 3 -5.15 23.66 37.90
N THR A 4 -4.28 23.42 36.93
CA THR A 4 -4.37 24.07 35.62
C THR A 4 -5.38 23.27 34.80
N THR A 5 -6.66 23.60 34.91
CA THR A 5 -7.68 23.18 33.96
C THR A 5 -7.38 23.81 32.60
N ALA A 6 -6.68 23.08 31.74
CA ALA A 6 -6.60 23.41 30.32
C ALA A 6 -8.00 23.25 29.73
N SER A 7 -8.66 24.38 29.50
CA SER A 7 -9.88 24.50 28.70
C SER A 7 -9.58 24.01 27.28
N ASN A 8 -9.79 22.72 27.03
CA ASN A 8 -9.62 22.12 25.71
C ASN A 8 -10.91 22.35 24.90
N SER A 9 -11.12 23.60 24.47
CA SER A 9 -12.14 23.88 23.46
C SER A 9 -11.77 23.12 22.17
N PRO A 10 -12.70 22.43 21.51
CA PRO A 10 -12.38 21.72 20.27
C PRO A 10 -11.80 22.71 19.25
N GLN A 11 -10.59 22.45 18.76
CA GLN A 11 -10.01 23.24 17.69
C GLN A 11 -10.90 23.09 16.46
N ARG A 12 -11.48 24.21 16.01
CA ARG A 12 -12.28 24.27 14.78
C ARG A 12 -11.41 23.79 13.61
N ALA A 13 -11.91 22.82 12.86
CA ALA A 13 -11.14 22.22 11.79
C ALA A 13 -10.88 23.23 10.65
N GLU A 14 -9.62 23.48 10.34
CA GLU A 14 -9.24 24.30 9.19
C GLU A 14 -9.38 23.48 7.91
N VAL A 15 -10.33 23.87 7.05
CA VAL A 15 -10.59 23.17 5.77
C VAL A 15 -9.78 23.80 4.65
N TYR A 16 -9.06 22.98 3.89
CA TYR A 16 -8.25 23.42 2.76
C TYR A 16 -8.22 22.36 1.65
N VAL A 17 -7.69 22.74 0.48
CA VAL A 17 -7.51 21.80 -0.64
C VAL A 17 -6.02 21.47 -0.75
N LYS A 18 -5.69 20.18 -0.66
CA LYS A 18 -4.35 19.65 -0.86
C LYS A 18 -4.25 19.02 -2.24
N GLU A 19 -3.30 19.46 -3.04
CA GLU A 19 -2.99 18.78 -4.29
C GLU A 19 -2.25 17.46 -4.02
N THR A 20 -2.79 16.38 -4.55
CA THR A 20 -2.18 15.06 -4.48
C THR A 20 -2.32 14.31 -5.80
N GLU A 21 -1.77 13.11 -5.88
CA GLU A 21 -1.98 12.23 -7.03
C GLU A 21 -2.69 10.95 -6.64
N VAL A 22 -3.77 10.62 -7.37
CA VAL A 22 -4.49 9.35 -7.22
C VAL A 22 -4.43 8.61 -8.56
N ASN A 23 -3.83 7.41 -8.55
CA ASN A 23 -3.59 6.61 -9.77
C ASN A 23 -2.85 7.38 -10.89
N GLY A 24 -1.90 8.24 -10.51
CA GLY A 24 -1.10 9.04 -11.43
C GLY A 24 -1.82 10.25 -12.05
N LYS A 25 -2.95 10.68 -11.49
CA LYS A 25 -3.64 11.92 -11.88
C LYS A 25 -3.63 12.90 -10.73
N ALA A 26 -3.34 14.18 -11.01
CA ALA A 26 -3.48 15.25 -10.05
C ALA A 26 -4.95 15.40 -9.61
N VAL A 27 -5.17 15.44 -8.31
CA VAL A 27 -6.48 15.60 -7.67
C VAL A 27 -6.33 16.53 -6.49
N GLY A 28 -7.21 17.54 -6.38
CA GLY A 28 -7.38 18.31 -5.16
C GLY A 28 -8.23 17.52 -4.17
N LEU A 29 -7.64 17.13 -3.03
CA LEU A 29 -8.36 16.57 -1.91
C LEU A 29 -8.72 17.68 -0.94
N GLU A 30 -9.99 17.77 -0.61
CA GLU A 30 -10.43 18.59 0.52
C GLU A 30 -9.99 17.90 1.80
N CYS A 31 -9.25 18.60 2.63
CA CYS A 31 -8.71 18.09 3.87
C CYS A 31 -9.04 19.05 5.02
N ALA A 32 -8.99 18.52 6.23
CA ALA A 32 -9.20 19.26 7.47
C ALA A 32 -8.12 18.86 8.48
N THR A 33 -7.54 19.86 9.15
CA THR A 33 -6.59 19.61 10.24
C THR A 33 -7.33 19.63 11.56
N ILE A 34 -7.24 18.54 12.32
CA ILE A 34 -7.82 18.42 13.67
C ILE A 34 -6.77 17.78 14.58
N ASN A 35 -6.47 18.41 15.71
CA ASN A 35 -5.49 17.93 16.69
C ASN A 35 -4.10 17.61 16.06
N GLY A 36 -3.68 18.42 15.09
CA GLY A 36 -2.40 18.24 14.39
C GLY A 36 -2.37 17.09 13.37
N GLN A 37 -3.48 16.39 13.15
CA GLN A 37 -3.59 15.34 12.13
C GLN A 37 -4.41 15.82 10.92
N THR A 38 -3.99 15.40 9.72
CA THR A 38 -4.67 15.74 8.47
C THR A 38 -5.67 14.65 8.09
N TYR A 39 -6.93 15.04 7.92
CA TYR A 39 -8.00 14.17 7.44
C TYR A 39 -8.41 14.62 6.04
N CYS A 40 -8.62 13.70 5.11
CA CYS A 40 -8.97 14.03 3.74
C CYS A 40 -10.26 13.34 3.28
N VAL A 41 -11.01 14.04 2.43
CA VAL A 41 -12.30 13.61 1.90
C VAL A 41 -12.12 12.82 0.62
N THR A 42 -12.58 11.58 0.62
CA THR A 42 -12.85 10.81 -0.59
C THR A 42 -14.28 11.08 -1.05
N ARG A 43 -14.43 11.55 -2.31
CA ARG A 43 -15.73 11.87 -2.90
C ARG A 43 -16.26 10.71 -3.75
N GLY A 44 -17.58 10.50 -3.71
CA GLY A 44 -18.30 9.49 -4.48
C GLY A 44 -19.81 9.61 -4.25
N LEU A 45 -20.51 8.48 -4.07
CA LEU A 45 -21.90 8.50 -3.59
C LEU A 45 -22.02 9.05 -2.16
N LEU A 46 -20.92 9.07 -1.42
CA LEU A 46 -20.80 9.62 -0.07
C LEU A 46 -19.50 10.41 0.01
N ARG A 47 -19.46 11.38 0.91
CA ARG A 47 -18.22 12.07 1.29
C ARG A 47 -17.65 11.37 2.51
N VAL A 48 -16.57 10.63 2.32
CA VAL A 48 -15.95 9.83 3.38
C VAL A 48 -14.65 10.51 3.80
N MET A 49 -14.58 10.93 5.06
CA MET A 49 -13.40 11.50 5.68
C MET A 49 -12.55 10.38 6.28
N SER A 50 -11.25 10.37 6.01
CA SER A 50 -10.30 9.45 6.63
C SER A 50 -8.99 10.15 6.96
N LEU A 51 -8.23 9.60 7.91
CA LEU A 51 -6.86 10.04 8.17
C LEU A 51 -6.00 9.88 6.90
N GLU A 52 -5.20 10.88 6.54
CA GLU A 52 -4.42 10.87 5.29
C GLU A 52 -3.42 9.70 5.24
N ASP A 53 -2.64 9.56 6.30
CA ASP A 53 -1.60 8.54 6.43
C ASP A 53 -2.10 7.39 7.33
N ASP A 54 -3.30 6.86 7.08
CA ASP A 54 -3.93 5.84 7.94
C ASP A 54 -3.08 4.55 8.07
N TRP A 55 -2.18 4.25 7.15
CA TRP A 55 -1.21 3.15 7.29
C TRP A 55 -0.09 3.43 8.29
N TYR A 56 0.20 4.70 8.59
CA TYR A 56 1.36 5.15 9.37
C TYR A 56 0.99 5.77 10.71
N GLU A 57 -0.22 6.29 10.82
CA GLU A 57 -0.71 6.98 12.01
C GLU A 57 -2.02 6.37 12.53
N ASP A 58 -2.17 6.43 13.85
CA ASP A 58 -3.45 6.15 14.51
C ASP A 58 -4.22 7.46 14.68
N VAL A 59 -5.54 7.38 14.73
CA VAL A 59 -6.36 8.52 15.18
C VAL A 59 -6.18 8.67 16.69
N ASN A 60 -5.65 9.81 17.11
CA ASN A 60 -5.28 10.05 18.52
C ASN A 60 -6.50 10.06 19.46
N ASP A 61 -7.53 10.82 19.11
CA ASP A 61 -8.79 10.90 19.86
C ASP A 61 -9.97 10.92 18.87
N PRO A 62 -10.59 9.77 18.59
CA PRO A 62 -11.72 9.72 17.68
C PRO A 62 -12.90 10.59 18.11
N ALA A 63 -13.14 10.76 19.42
CA ALA A 63 -14.27 11.56 19.91
C ALA A 63 -14.06 13.03 19.60
N SER A 64 -12.86 13.56 19.89
CA SER A 64 -12.51 14.94 19.54
C SER A 64 -12.51 15.19 18.03
N VAL A 65 -12.08 14.21 17.23
CA VAL A 65 -12.12 14.31 15.76
C VAL A 65 -13.56 14.37 15.25
N ILE A 66 -14.46 13.55 15.78
CA ILE A 66 -15.89 13.60 15.44
C ILE A 66 -16.49 14.97 15.79
N ALA A 67 -16.18 15.50 16.98
CA ALA A 67 -16.64 16.83 17.39
C ALA A 67 -16.13 17.92 16.43
N GLY A 68 -14.81 17.94 16.16
CA GLY A 68 -14.20 18.89 15.24
C GLY A 68 -14.75 18.79 13.81
N LEU A 69 -15.04 17.57 13.33
CA LEU A 69 -15.66 17.38 12.01
C LEU A 69 -17.11 17.88 11.96
N ASN A 70 -17.90 17.69 13.02
CA ASN A 70 -19.28 18.18 13.09
C ASN A 70 -19.36 19.71 13.12
N GLU A 71 -18.35 20.38 13.67
CA GLU A 71 -18.24 21.84 13.71
C GLU A 71 -17.58 22.44 12.45
N SER A 72 -17.07 21.58 11.56
CA SER A 72 -16.37 21.97 10.33
C SER A 72 -17.29 22.06 9.11
N ASP A 73 -16.88 22.86 8.12
CA ASP A 73 -17.57 22.96 6.83
C ASP A 73 -17.24 21.82 5.84
N THR A 74 -16.58 20.75 6.31
CA THR A 74 -16.14 19.62 5.46
C THR A 74 -17.29 18.86 4.82
N LYS A 75 -18.52 18.99 5.35
CA LYS A 75 -19.75 18.36 4.82
C LYS A 75 -19.56 16.85 4.57
N ALA A 76 -18.72 16.19 5.35
CA ALA A 76 -18.47 14.77 5.26
C ALA A 76 -19.70 13.99 5.77
N ASP A 77 -20.07 12.91 5.10
CA ASP A 77 -21.18 12.06 5.51
C ASP A 77 -20.75 11.02 6.54
N ILE A 78 -19.53 10.51 6.39
CA ILE A 78 -18.96 9.42 7.19
C ILE A 78 -17.52 9.77 7.52
N PHE A 79 -17.13 9.56 8.76
CA PHE A 79 -15.74 9.48 9.19
C PHE A 79 -15.33 8.01 9.33
N THR A 80 -14.15 7.64 8.81
CA THR A 80 -13.59 6.31 8.95
C THR A 80 -12.12 6.34 9.35
N PHE A 81 -11.75 5.40 10.20
CA PHE A 81 -10.39 5.14 10.63
C PHE A 81 -10.29 3.66 11.02
N TRP A 82 -9.09 3.14 11.12
CA TRP A 82 -8.88 1.75 11.49
C TRP A 82 -7.86 1.61 12.60
N GLN A 83 -7.93 0.50 13.33
CA GLN A 83 -6.86 0.11 14.24
C GLN A 83 -5.76 -0.57 13.47
N ARG A 84 -4.53 -0.27 13.87
CA ARG A 84 -3.34 -0.84 13.28
C ARG A 84 -2.74 -1.90 14.21
N LEU A 85 -1.88 -2.75 13.65
CA LEU A 85 -1.17 -3.75 14.44
C LEU A 85 -0.40 -3.10 15.61
N PRO A 86 -0.27 -3.79 16.75
CA PRO A 86 -0.73 -5.15 17.02
C PRO A 86 -2.20 -5.24 17.52
N ASP A 87 -2.94 -4.14 17.53
CA ASP A 87 -4.25 -4.04 18.16
C ASP A 87 -5.38 -4.64 17.28
N VAL A 88 -5.59 -5.95 17.39
CA VAL A 88 -6.59 -6.69 16.59
C VAL A 88 -7.99 -6.72 17.22
N GLU A 89 -8.11 -6.47 18.52
CA GLU A 89 -9.39 -6.44 19.23
C GLU A 89 -10.03 -5.05 19.13
N PRO A 90 -11.32 -4.93 18.77
CA PRO A 90 -11.99 -3.65 18.67
C PRO A 90 -11.98 -2.87 20.00
N LYS A 91 -11.43 -1.65 19.99
CA LYS A 91 -11.37 -0.74 21.15
C LYS A 91 -12.55 0.21 21.26
N TYR A 92 -13.19 0.53 20.13
CA TYR A 92 -14.25 1.53 20.06
C TYR A 92 -15.62 0.92 19.77
N GLN A 93 -16.67 1.55 20.30
CA GLN A 93 -18.06 1.15 20.11
C GLN A 93 -18.70 1.84 18.88
N TYR A 94 -18.00 1.83 17.75
CA TYR A 94 -18.53 2.34 16.47
C TYR A 94 -18.91 1.20 15.53
N HIS A 95 -19.62 1.50 14.43
CA HIS A 95 -19.89 0.51 13.40
C HIS A 95 -18.56 -0.03 12.87
N THR A 96 -18.34 -1.33 13.07
CA THR A 96 -17.05 -1.98 12.83
C THR A 96 -17.16 -2.90 11.63
N GLU A 97 -16.23 -2.75 10.69
CA GLU A 97 -15.99 -3.70 9.61
C GLU A 97 -14.55 -4.21 9.69
N TRP A 98 -14.26 -5.30 8.98
CA TRP A 98 -12.99 -6.01 9.11
C TRP A 98 -12.17 -5.91 7.82
N GLU A 99 -11.02 -5.26 7.92
CA GLU A 99 -10.03 -5.18 6.86
C GLU A 99 -9.10 -6.38 6.91
N SER A 100 -8.92 -7.07 5.80
CA SER A 100 -7.99 -8.20 5.71
C SER A 100 -6.63 -7.70 5.23
N VAL A 101 -5.60 -7.82 6.06
CA VAL A 101 -4.23 -7.38 5.78
C VAL A 101 -3.27 -8.56 5.74
N ALA A 102 -2.23 -8.44 4.90
CA ALA A 102 -1.16 -9.42 4.84
C ALA A 102 -0.04 -9.05 5.79
N VAL A 103 0.22 -9.91 6.76
CA VAL A 103 1.16 -9.64 7.86
C VAL A 103 2.14 -10.79 7.97
N LEU A 104 3.41 -10.47 8.17
CA LEU A 104 4.43 -11.43 8.55
C LEU A 104 4.94 -11.05 9.94
N PRO A 105 4.71 -11.87 10.98
CA PRO A 105 5.37 -11.71 12.27
C PRO A 105 6.88 -11.94 12.11
N ILE A 106 7.67 -10.96 12.52
CA ILE A 106 9.13 -10.99 12.44
C ILE A 106 9.68 -11.48 13.77
N LYS A 107 10.27 -12.69 13.75
CA LYS A 107 10.99 -13.29 14.89
C LYS A 107 12.48 -13.45 14.64
N GLY A 108 12.98 -12.83 13.56
CA GLY A 108 14.34 -12.95 13.04
C GLY A 108 14.40 -13.68 11.69
N PHE A 109 15.41 -13.35 10.89
CA PHE A 109 15.59 -13.87 9.53
C PHE A 109 15.80 -15.39 9.55
N ASP A 110 16.57 -15.91 10.49
CA ASP A 110 16.82 -17.35 10.63
C ASP A 110 15.55 -18.12 10.97
N TYR A 111 14.69 -17.56 11.83
CA TYR A 111 13.38 -18.15 12.13
C TYR A 111 12.49 -18.14 10.89
N TRP A 112 12.43 -17.03 10.16
CA TRP A 112 11.69 -16.95 8.91
C TRP A 112 12.18 -18.01 7.90
N TRP A 113 13.49 -18.06 7.69
CA TRP A 113 14.15 -18.94 6.73
C TRP A 113 13.95 -20.42 7.05
N SER A 114 14.07 -20.81 8.31
CA SER A 114 14.04 -22.22 8.73
C SER A 114 12.67 -22.73 9.16
N LYS A 115 11.77 -21.86 9.66
CA LYS A 115 10.50 -22.26 10.28
C LYS A 115 9.24 -21.73 9.58
N GLN A 116 9.26 -20.56 8.94
CA GLN A 116 8.04 -19.96 8.35
C GLN A 116 7.85 -20.25 6.86
N ILE A 117 8.92 -20.52 6.12
CA ILE A 117 8.85 -20.80 4.68
C ILE A 117 9.21 -22.24 4.32
N LYS A 118 8.71 -22.70 3.17
CA LYS A 118 9.02 -24.02 2.61
C LYS A 118 10.28 -23.99 1.73
N ASP A 119 10.84 -25.16 1.43
CA ASP A 119 12.04 -25.30 0.58
C ASP A 119 11.91 -24.60 -0.77
N LYS A 120 10.73 -24.64 -1.39
CA LYS A 120 10.46 -23.95 -2.65
C LYS A 120 10.80 -22.46 -2.57
N THR A 121 10.39 -21.77 -1.50
CA THR A 121 10.67 -20.34 -1.31
C THR A 121 12.15 -20.09 -1.08
N ARG A 122 12.80 -20.88 -0.22
CA ARG A 122 14.26 -20.82 0.00
C ARG A 122 15.03 -21.00 -1.31
N ASN A 123 14.62 -21.96 -2.13
CA ASN A 123 15.24 -22.25 -3.41
C ASN A 123 15.05 -21.13 -4.42
N MET A 124 13.93 -20.39 -4.39
CA MET A 124 13.75 -19.20 -5.21
C MET A 124 14.69 -18.06 -4.82
N VAL A 125 14.92 -17.85 -3.51
CA VAL A 125 15.91 -16.87 -3.04
C VAL A 125 17.32 -17.27 -3.47
N ARG A 126 17.70 -18.55 -3.28
CA ARG A 126 18.99 -19.07 -3.76
C ARG A 126 19.14 -18.99 -5.27
N LYS A 127 18.06 -19.24 -6.02
CA LYS A 127 18.02 -19.13 -7.48
C LYS A 127 18.37 -17.73 -7.94
N ALA A 128 17.81 -16.69 -7.31
CA ALA A 128 18.13 -15.31 -7.62
C ALA A 128 19.63 -15.02 -7.47
N LYS A 129 20.21 -15.41 -6.32
CA LYS A 129 21.65 -15.27 -6.07
C LYS A 129 22.49 -16.03 -7.11
N LYS A 130 22.16 -17.29 -7.39
CA LYS A 130 22.86 -18.11 -8.41
C LYS A 130 22.72 -17.53 -9.82
N ALA A 131 21.62 -16.85 -10.11
CA ALA A 131 21.39 -16.16 -11.37
C ALA A 131 22.08 -14.78 -11.45
N GLY A 132 22.92 -14.42 -10.48
CA GLY A 132 23.69 -13.18 -10.48
C GLY A 132 22.91 -11.94 -10.00
N ILE A 133 21.78 -12.13 -9.31
CA ILE A 133 21.05 -11.01 -8.70
C ILE A 133 21.75 -10.60 -7.40
N GLU A 134 22.16 -9.35 -7.33
CA GLU A 134 22.67 -8.70 -6.12
C GLU A 134 21.55 -7.85 -5.49
N VAL A 135 21.24 -8.08 -4.21
CA VAL A 135 20.24 -7.27 -3.50
C VAL A 135 20.92 -6.50 -2.37
N ARG A 136 20.75 -5.19 -2.36
CA ARG A 136 21.39 -4.27 -1.41
C ARG A 136 20.53 -3.06 -1.13
N GLU A 137 20.87 -2.34 -0.07
CA GLU A 137 20.33 -1.01 0.18
C GLU A 137 20.73 -0.07 -0.96
N ALA A 138 19.82 0.84 -1.31
CA ALA A 138 20.00 1.77 -2.41
C ALA A 138 19.83 3.20 -1.92
N SER A 139 20.59 4.11 -2.52
CA SER A 139 20.37 5.55 -2.37
C SER A 139 19.38 6.03 -3.41
N TYR A 140 18.60 7.06 -3.09
CA TYR A 140 17.73 7.72 -4.06
C TYR A 140 18.53 8.70 -4.92
N ASP A 141 19.33 8.19 -5.83
CA ASP A 141 20.10 8.96 -6.79
C ASP A 141 19.51 8.87 -8.22
N ASP A 142 20.08 9.63 -9.16
CA ASP A 142 19.62 9.67 -10.53
C ASP A 142 19.73 8.30 -11.23
N ALA A 143 20.72 7.48 -10.87
CA ALA A 143 20.86 6.13 -11.42
C ALA A 143 19.71 5.21 -10.96
N PHE A 144 19.34 5.30 -9.68
CA PHE A 144 18.20 4.56 -9.12
C PHE A 144 16.87 5.02 -9.74
N VAL A 145 16.66 6.34 -9.86
CA VAL A 145 15.46 6.90 -10.49
C VAL A 145 15.35 6.51 -11.96
N GLN A 146 16.48 6.50 -12.70
CA GLN A 146 16.50 5.99 -14.07
C GLN A 146 16.12 4.51 -14.12
N GLY A 147 16.66 3.70 -13.22
CA GLY A 147 16.30 2.29 -13.09
C GLY A 147 14.81 2.07 -12.78
N MET A 148 14.23 2.87 -11.88
CA MET A 148 12.78 2.85 -11.60
C MET A 148 11.97 3.19 -12.85
N THR A 149 12.39 4.22 -13.57
CA THR A 149 11.74 4.69 -14.81
C THR A 149 11.74 3.59 -15.87
N ASP A 150 12.87 2.92 -16.06
CA ASP A 150 13.00 1.78 -16.99
C ASP A 150 12.12 0.59 -16.58
N ILE A 151 12.08 0.27 -15.28
CA ILE A 151 11.21 -0.78 -14.74
C ILE A 151 9.74 -0.43 -15.00
N PHE A 152 9.35 0.83 -14.83
CA PHE A 152 7.97 1.24 -15.02
C PHE A 152 7.53 1.23 -16.49
N ASN A 153 8.45 1.62 -17.38
CA ASN A 153 8.20 1.74 -18.81
C ASN A 153 8.42 0.44 -19.60
N GLU A 154 8.69 -0.68 -18.93
CA GLU A 154 8.85 -1.98 -19.59
C GLU A 154 7.53 -2.48 -20.22
N THR A 155 6.38 -2.21 -19.60
CA THR A 155 5.09 -2.64 -20.14
C THR A 155 3.92 -1.76 -19.69
N PRO A 156 2.96 -1.44 -20.59
CA PRO A 156 1.74 -0.72 -20.23
C PRO A 156 0.75 -1.57 -19.43
N VAL A 157 0.93 -2.89 -19.38
CA VAL A 157 0.03 -3.83 -18.71
C VAL A 157 0.80 -4.73 -17.77
N ARG A 158 0.53 -4.63 -16.48
CA ARG A 158 1.19 -5.43 -15.43
C ARG A 158 0.14 -6.23 -14.66
N GLN A 159 0.34 -7.55 -14.58
CA GLN A 159 -0.59 -8.49 -13.94
C GLN A 159 -2.04 -8.38 -14.46
N GLY A 160 -2.20 -8.13 -15.77
CA GLY A 160 -3.51 -8.02 -16.42
C GLY A 160 -4.25 -6.72 -16.16
N ARG A 161 -3.59 -5.70 -15.60
CA ARG A 161 -4.13 -4.35 -15.38
C ARG A 161 -3.26 -3.31 -16.06
N GLN A 162 -3.86 -2.23 -16.52
CA GLN A 162 -3.12 -1.06 -16.97
C GLN A 162 -2.22 -0.59 -15.82
N PHE A 163 -0.96 -0.35 -16.15
CA PHE A 163 0.04 0.06 -15.20
C PHE A 163 0.17 1.58 -15.22
N TRP A 164 -0.29 2.23 -14.16
CA TRP A 164 -0.41 3.70 -14.09
C TRP A 164 0.92 4.44 -13.99
N HIS A 165 2.03 3.73 -13.73
CA HIS A 165 3.37 4.31 -13.82
C HIS A 165 3.95 4.26 -15.24
N TYR A 166 3.35 3.51 -16.17
CA TYR A 166 3.82 3.45 -17.54
C TYR A 166 3.63 4.79 -18.27
N GLY A 167 4.61 5.18 -19.07
CA GLY A 167 4.65 6.42 -19.82
C GLY A 167 5.16 7.62 -19.02
N LYS A 168 5.54 7.46 -17.75
CA LYS A 168 6.11 8.54 -16.94
C LYS A 168 7.58 8.76 -17.30
N ASP A 169 7.96 10.03 -17.40
CA ASP A 169 9.34 10.46 -17.58
C ASP A 169 10.12 10.45 -16.26
N PHE A 170 11.44 10.58 -16.39
CA PHE A 170 12.39 10.60 -15.28
C PHE A 170 12.03 11.66 -14.23
N GLU A 171 11.78 12.90 -14.64
CA GLU A 171 11.48 14.01 -13.72
C GLU A 171 10.19 13.79 -12.94
N THR A 172 9.18 13.19 -13.57
CA THR A 172 7.93 12.82 -12.92
C THR A 172 8.13 11.70 -11.91
N VAL A 173 8.91 10.67 -12.24
CA VAL A 173 9.25 9.60 -11.28
C VAL A 173 10.07 10.17 -10.11
N LYS A 174 11.07 11.02 -10.38
CA LYS A 174 11.92 11.68 -9.39
C LYS A 174 11.09 12.49 -8.39
N ARG A 175 10.20 13.35 -8.89
CA ARG A 175 9.34 14.21 -8.07
C ARG A 175 8.33 13.42 -7.23
N GLN A 176 7.76 12.35 -7.78
CA GLN A 176 6.71 11.60 -7.09
C GLN A 176 7.25 10.74 -5.95
N PHE A 177 8.38 10.07 -6.17
CA PHE A 177 8.93 9.13 -5.20
C PHE A 177 9.84 9.80 -4.16
N SER A 178 10.34 11.01 -4.42
CA SER A 178 11.08 11.77 -3.41
C SER A 178 10.25 12.14 -2.18
N ARG A 179 8.92 12.20 -2.32
CA ARG A 179 7.97 12.60 -1.26
C ARG A 179 7.97 11.70 -0.03
N PHE A 180 8.38 10.44 -0.17
CA PHE A 180 8.26 9.44 0.90
C PHE A 180 9.61 9.01 1.48
N LEU A 181 10.73 9.56 0.98
CA LEU A 181 12.09 9.19 1.40
C LEU A 181 12.37 9.45 2.89
N PHE A 182 11.63 10.38 3.51
CA PHE A 182 11.79 10.67 4.94
C PHE A 182 11.44 9.48 5.86
N ARG A 183 10.67 8.51 5.35
CA ARG A 183 10.21 7.34 6.12
C ARG A 183 10.44 6.01 5.42
N GLU A 184 11.01 6.00 4.21
CA GLU A 184 11.18 4.81 3.37
C GLU A 184 12.65 4.49 3.12
N GLU A 185 13.01 3.23 3.36
CA GLU A 185 14.27 2.65 2.93
C GLU A 185 14.11 1.96 1.58
N LEU A 186 15.10 2.19 0.72
CA LEU A 186 15.12 1.67 -0.63
C LEU A 186 16.03 0.44 -0.70
N ILE A 187 15.50 -0.62 -1.28
CA ILE A 187 16.22 -1.86 -1.50
C ILE A 187 16.22 -2.12 -3.00
N GLY A 188 17.41 -2.15 -3.60
CA GLY A 188 17.60 -2.41 -5.02
C GLY A 188 18.03 -3.86 -5.28
N ALA A 189 17.52 -4.43 -6.36
CA ALA A 189 17.99 -5.68 -6.95
C ALA A 189 18.67 -5.39 -8.29
N TYR A 190 19.94 -5.77 -8.40
CA TYR A 190 20.82 -5.44 -9.52
C TYR A 190 21.25 -6.71 -10.27
N TYR A 191 21.40 -6.60 -11.59
CA TYR A 191 21.94 -7.65 -12.44
C TYR A 191 22.96 -7.02 -13.40
N GLY A 192 24.25 -7.36 -13.23
CA GLY A 192 25.33 -6.71 -14.00
C GLY A 192 25.41 -5.19 -13.79
N GLY A 193 25.09 -4.71 -12.59
CA GLY A 193 25.05 -3.28 -12.25
C GLY A 193 23.74 -2.56 -12.63
N GLU A 194 22.88 -3.15 -13.46
CA GLU A 194 21.59 -2.59 -13.85
C GLU A 194 20.52 -2.85 -12.76
N LEU A 195 19.74 -1.83 -12.39
CA LEU A 195 18.59 -2.01 -11.50
C LEU A 195 17.48 -2.80 -12.22
N VAL A 196 17.24 -4.03 -11.77
CA VAL A 196 16.23 -4.94 -12.34
C VAL A 196 15.03 -5.15 -11.41
N GLY A 197 15.07 -4.62 -10.19
CA GLY A 197 13.92 -4.53 -9.31
C GLY A 197 14.21 -3.70 -8.07
N PHE A 198 13.16 -3.29 -7.37
CA PHE A 198 13.30 -2.57 -6.12
C PHE A 198 12.15 -2.88 -5.17
N ALA A 199 12.39 -2.63 -3.88
CA ALA A 199 11.38 -2.61 -2.85
C ALA A 199 11.54 -1.34 -1.98
N MET A 200 10.42 -0.85 -1.45
CA MET A 200 10.40 0.28 -0.50
C MET A 200 9.83 -0.21 0.82
N LEU A 201 10.60 -0.09 1.88
CA LEU A 201 10.23 -0.47 3.24
C LEU A 201 10.04 0.81 4.06
N ALA A 202 8.81 1.08 4.46
CA ALA A 202 8.51 2.20 5.35
C ALA A 202 8.42 1.75 6.80
N ASN A 203 8.82 2.60 7.74
CA ASN A 203 8.62 2.37 9.17
C ASN A 203 7.37 3.12 9.67
N ALA A 204 6.35 2.39 10.13
CA ALA A 204 5.11 2.94 10.67
C ALA A 204 5.10 3.01 12.22
N GLY A 205 6.28 2.92 12.84
CA GLY A 205 6.49 2.86 14.29
C GLY A 205 6.18 1.49 14.88
N LYS A 206 4.95 0.99 14.68
CA LYS A 206 4.49 -0.30 15.21
C LYS A 206 4.86 -1.51 14.34
N TYR A 207 5.11 -1.28 13.05
CA TYR A 207 5.41 -2.30 12.05
C TYR A 207 6.08 -1.69 10.82
N GLY A 208 6.70 -2.53 9.99
CA GLY A 208 7.16 -2.15 8.66
C GLY A 208 6.02 -2.24 7.65
N VAL A 209 5.96 -1.31 6.71
CA VAL A 209 5.05 -1.35 5.56
C VAL A 209 5.87 -1.61 4.31
N LEU A 210 5.62 -2.74 3.64
CA LEU A 210 6.14 -2.99 2.32
C LEU A 210 5.26 -2.25 1.30
N GLY A 211 5.75 -1.09 0.86
CA GLY A 211 5.07 -0.24 -0.12
C GLY A 211 5.14 -0.86 -1.51
N GLN A 212 6.13 -0.45 -2.30
CA GLN A 212 6.36 -1.00 -3.64
C GLN A 212 7.29 -2.21 -3.58
N ILE A 213 7.01 -3.22 -4.40
CA ILE A 213 7.94 -4.31 -4.73
C ILE A 213 7.75 -4.71 -6.20
N ILE A 214 8.67 -4.27 -7.05
CA ILE A 214 8.52 -4.29 -8.50
C ILE A 214 9.84 -4.68 -9.14
N SER A 215 9.81 -5.63 -10.09
CA SER A 215 10.97 -6.05 -10.89
C SER A 215 10.68 -6.04 -12.39
N LYS A 216 11.72 -5.99 -13.23
CA LYS A 216 11.57 -6.20 -14.68
C LYS A 216 11.00 -7.60 -14.96
N ILE A 217 10.08 -7.68 -15.90
CA ILE A 217 9.46 -8.88 -16.45
C ILE A 217 10.48 -9.66 -17.26
N LYS A 218 11.39 -8.98 -17.96
CA LYS A 218 12.53 -9.55 -18.70
C LYS A 218 13.37 -10.50 -17.83
N HIS A 219 13.46 -10.22 -16.53
CA HIS A 219 14.23 -11.01 -15.56
C HIS A 219 13.34 -11.78 -14.57
N ARG A 220 12.06 -11.99 -14.89
CA ARG A 220 11.09 -12.68 -14.02
C ARG A 220 11.50 -14.12 -13.71
N ASP A 221 12.25 -14.76 -14.60
CA ASP A 221 12.81 -16.10 -14.43
C ASP A 221 13.80 -16.17 -13.25
N LYS A 222 14.37 -15.04 -12.81
CA LYS A 222 15.44 -14.94 -11.80
C LYS A 222 14.92 -14.74 -10.37
N ALA A 223 13.62 -14.85 -10.14
CA ALA A 223 13.04 -14.80 -8.79
C ALA A 223 13.39 -13.51 -8.00
N ILE A 224 13.53 -12.36 -8.68
CA ILE A 224 13.97 -11.08 -8.08
C ILE A 224 13.14 -10.70 -6.85
N ASN A 225 11.82 -10.79 -6.93
CA ASN A 225 10.94 -10.45 -5.81
C ASN A 225 11.14 -11.35 -4.57
N ASN A 226 11.54 -12.61 -4.74
CA ASN A 226 11.87 -13.46 -3.61
C ASN A 226 13.13 -12.96 -2.88
N ALA A 227 14.14 -12.53 -3.63
CA ALA A 227 15.36 -11.97 -3.06
C ALA A 227 15.12 -10.60 -2.39
N LEU A 228 14.29 -9.75 -3.01
CA LEU A 228 13.86 -8.48 -2.40
C LEU A 228 13.13 -8.71 -1.07
N ILE A 229 12.17 -9.64 -1.00
CA ILE A 229 11.47 -9.96 0.25
C ILE A 229 12.45 -10.46 1.32
N ALA A 230 13.41 -11.32 0.97
CA ALA A 230 14.41 -11.81 1.92
C ALA A 230 15.18 -10.63 2.54
N LYS A 231 15.64 -9.67 1.72
CA LYS A 231 16.35 -8.49 2.23
C LYS A 231 15.45 -7.55 3.04
N VAL A 232 14.18 -7.39 2.65
CA VAL A 232 13.20 -6.62 3.43
C VAL A 232 13.03 -7.21 4.84
N ILE A 233 12.98 -8.54 4.96
CA ILE A 233 12.84 -9.23 6.25
C ILE A 233 14.10 -9.07 7.11
N GLU A 234 15.28 -9.20 6.51
CA GLU A 234 16.56 -8.91 7.18
C GLU A 234 16.58 -7.47 7.73
N LYS A 235 16.11 -6.49 6.94
CA LYS A 235 16.00 -5.10 7.39
C LYS A 235 14.96 -4.92 8.50
N CYS A 236 13.83 -5.61 8.43
CA CYS A 236 12.85 -5.57 9.52
C CYS A 236 13.44 -6.06 10.84
N GLU A 237 14.27 -7.11 10.81
CA GLU A 237 14.99 -7.59 11.99
C GLU A 237 15.99 -6.56 12.52
N THR A 238 16.83 -5.98 11.65
CA THR A 238 17.78 -4.92 12.03
C THR A 238 17.09 -3.73 12.68
N HIS A 239 15.92 -3.34 12.18
CA HIS A 239 15.11 -2.24 12.71
C HIS A 239 14.18 -2.64 13.86
N GLN A 240 14.27 -3.88 14.34
CA GLN A 240 13.46 -4.42 15.44
C GLN A 240 11.94 -4.30 15.19
N LEU A 241 11.53 -4.32 13.93
CA LEU A 241 10.13 -4.28 13.52
C LEU A 241 9.51 -5.65 13.75
N ARG A 242 8.52 -5.73 14.65
CA ARG A 242 7.87 -6.99 15.03
C ARG A 242 6.94 -7.57 13.96
N TYR A 243 6.49 -6.73 13.03
CA TYR A 243 5.61 -7.13 11.94
C TYR A 243 6.04 -6.45 10.65
N LEU A 244 5.86 -7.16 9.54
CA LEU A 244 5.93 -6.62 8.19
C LEU A 244 4.55 -6.73 7.55
N VAL A 245 3.98 -5.60 7.16
CA VAL A 245 2.68 -5.50 6.50
C VAL A 245 2.89 -5.35 5.01
N TYR A 246 2.27 -6.23 4.23
CA TYR A 246 2.28 -6.14 2.76
C TYR A 246 0.88 -5.84 2.23
N ALA A 247 0.34 -4.67 2.60
CA ALA A 247 -0.97 -4.17 2.19
C ALA A 247 -2.11 -5.19 2.40
N TYR A 248 -3.21 -5.03 1.66
CA TYR A 248 -4.40 -5.87 1.79
C TYR A 248 -4.18 -7.34 1.38
N TRP A 249 -4.83 -8.23 2.12
CA TRP A 249 -5.00 -9.63 1.77
C TRP A 249 -6.14 -9.79 0.78
N ASN A 250 -5.81 -10.23 -0.44
CA ASN A 250 -6.81 -10.52 -1.47
C ASN A 250 -6.92 -12.04 -1.68
N GLU A 251 -7.86 -12.52 -2.49
CA GLU A 251 -7.85 -13.91 -2.95
C GLU A 251 -7.44 -13.96 -4.42
N ASN A 252 -6.14 -13.84 -4.67
CA ASN A 252 -5.53 -13.85 -6.00
C ASN A 252 -4.10 -14.42 -5.95
N SER A 253 -3.44 -14.53 -7.11
CA SER A 253 -2.06 -15.04 -7.22
C SER A 253 -1.02 -14.22 -6.44
N LEU A 254 -1.29 -12.92 -6.17
CA LEU A 254 -0.43 -12.12 -5.29
C LEU A 254 -0.48 -12.65 -3.85
N SER A 255 -1.63 -13.13 -3.41
CA SER A 255 -1.77 -13.76 -2.11
C SER A 255 -1.09 -15.11 -2.02
N ASP A 256 -0.98 -15.86 -3.12
CA ASP A 256 -0.17 -17.08 -3.13
C ASP A 256 1.31 -16.74 -2.91
N PHE A 257 1.83 -15.68 -3.55
CA PHE A 257 3.19 -15.21 -3.30
C PHE A 257 3.38 -14.82 -1.82
N LYS A 258 2.45 -14.04 -1.25
CA LYS A 258 2.45 -13.66 0.17
C LYS A 258 2.47 -14.90 1.09
N ARG A 259 1.58 -15.89 0.85
CA ARG A 259 1.55 -17.16 1.60
C ARG A 259 2.88 -17.91 1.53
N HIS A 260 3.48 -18.02 0.34
CA HIS A 260 4.76 -18.71 0.17
C HIS A 260 5.91 -18.02 0.90
N CYS A 261 5.82 -16.70 1.07
CA CYS A 261 6.76 -15.90 1.86
C CYS A 261 6.48 -15.91 3.37
N GLY A 262 5.45 -16.63 3.84
CA GLY A 262 5.11 -16.76 5.26
C GLY A 262 4.12 -15.71 5.77
N PHE A 263 3.57 -14.84 4.91
CA PHE A 263 2.54 -13.89 5.32
C PHE A 263 1.24 -14.62 5.61
N GLU A 264 0.56 -14.16 6.66
CA GLU A 264 -0.77 -14.59 7.08
C GLU A 264 -1.79 -13.47 6.90
N CYS A 265 -3.07 -13.87 6.89
CA CYS A 265 -4.18 -12.93 6.82
C CYS A 265 -4.59 -12.56 8.25
N ILE A 266 -4.39 -11.30 8.62
CA ILE A 266 -4.89 -10.74 9.88
C ILE A 266 -6.07 -9.83 9.56
N LYS A 267 -7.12 -9.90 10.38
CA LYS A 267 -8.26 -8.98 10.29
C LYS A 267 -8.08 -7.85 11.29
N LEU A 268 -8.15 -6.61 10.81
CA LEU A 268 -8.09 -5.41 11.63
C LEU A 268 -9.43 -4.68 11.60
N PRO A 269 -9.89 -4.12 12.72
CA PRO A 269 -11.15 -3.39 12.75
C PRO A 269 -10.99 -2.02 12.11
N ARG A 270 -11.87 -1.72 11.15
CA ARG A 270 -12.11 -0.38 10.59
C ARG A 270 -13.45 0.12 11.09
N TYR A 271 -13.43 1.32 11.65
CA TYR A 271 -14.58 2.00 12.19
C TYR A 271 -15.19 2.95 11.19
N PHE A 272 -16.51 3.06 11.27
CA PHE A 272 -17.29 4.03 10.52
C PHE A 272 -18.23 4.76 11.46
N VAL A 273 -18.16 6.08 11.42
CA VAL A 273 -18.97 6.98 12.23
C VAL A 273 -19.80 7.84 11.29
N PRO A 274 -21.14 7.77 11.36
CA PRO A 274 -21.99 8.63 10.56
C PRO A 274 -21.97 10.05 11.13
N LEU A 275 -21.59 11.03 10.30
CA LEU A 275 -21.61 12.45 10.65
C LEU A 275 -22.94 13.11 10.23
N THR A 276 -23.60 12.55 9.22
CA THR A 276 -24.89 13.05 8.71
C THR A 276 -25.97 11.96 8.74
N PHE A 277 -27.24 12.37 8.63
CA PHE A 277 -28.35 11.42 8.42
C PHE A 277 -28.13 10.56 7.17
N ARG A 278 -27.58 11.14 6.10
CA ARG A 278 -27.20 10.42 4.88
C ARG A 278 -26.15 9.36 5.16
N GLY A 279 -25.12 9.69 5.94
CA GLY A 279 -24.12 8.72 6.41
C GLY A 279 -24.73 7.59 7.23
N LYS A 280 -25.63 7.92 8.16
CA LYS A 280 -26.34 6.92 9.00
C LYS A 280 -27.16 5.95 8.15
N LEU A 281 -27.92 6.47 7.18
CA LEU A 281 -28.68 5.63 6.25
C LEU A 281 -27.76 4.78 5.38
N ALA A 282 -26.67 5.36 4.88
CA ALA A 282 -25.71 4.64 4.06
C ALA A 282 -25.05 3.47 4.80
N LEU A 283 -24.67 3.65 6.07
CA LEU A 283 -24.14 2.56 6.90
C LEU A 283 -25.18 1.46 7.12
N LYS A 284 -26.42 1.83 7.43
CA LYS A 284 -27.53 0.88 7.63
C LYS A 284 -27.82 0.05 6.37
N LEU A 285 -27.71 0.67 5.19
CA LEU A 285 -27.96 0.04 3.90
C LEU A 285 -26.72 -0.59 3.25
N GLY A 286 -25.52 -0.41 3.83
CA GLY A 286 -24.27 -0.93 3.28
C GLY A 286 -23.78 -0.20 2.01
N ILE A 287 -24.28 1.01 1.73
CA ILE A 287 -23.95 1.78 0.51
C ILE A 287 -22.53 2.33 0.55
N HIS A 288 -21.96 2.48 1.76
CA HIS A 288 -20.57 2.89 1.95
C HIS A 288 -19.57 1.84 1.49
N ARG A 289 -19.97 0.56 1.45
CA ARG A 289 -19.13 -0.50 0.89
C ARG A 289 -19.00 -0.26 -0.60
N ASN A 290 -17.78 -0.29 -1.08
CA ASN A 290 -17.49 -0.04 -2.49
C ASN A 290 -18.38 -0.98 -3.32
N TRP A 291 -19.28 -0.46 -4.18
CA TRP A 291 -20.25 -1.28 -4.92
C TRP A 291 -19.57 -2.42 -5.72
N LYS A 292 -18.30 -2.21 -6.09
CA LYS A 292 -17.45 -3.22 -6.71
C LYS A 292 -17.24 -4.43 -5.81
N GLU A 293 -17.21 -4.30 -4.50
CA GLU A 293 -17.08 -5.40 -3.54
C GLU A 293 -18.36 -6.23 -3.43
N ALA A 294 -19.53 -5.60 -3.56
CA ALA A 294 -20.84 -6.26 -3.55
C ALA A 294 -21.10 -7.17 -4.76
N ILE A 295 -20.36 -7.03 -5.87
CA ILE A 295 -20.51 -7.91 -7.04
C ILE A 295 -20.00 -9.33 -6.69
N PRO A 296 -20.83 -10.38 -6.83
CA PRO A 296 -20.43 -11.77 -6.62
C PRO A 296 -19.19 -12.17 -7.43
N ARG A 297 -18.35 -13.04 -6.85
CA ARG A 297 -17.10 -13.52 -7.49
C ARG A 297 -17.34 -14.20 -8.84
N GLN A 298 -18.44 -14.92 -8.95
CA GLN A 298 -18.90 -15.61 -10.16
C GLN A 298 -19.09 -14.64 -11.35
N ILE A 299 -19.37 -13.36 -11.09
CA ILE A 299 -19.47 -12.32 -12.12
C ILE A 299 -18.13 -11.59 -12.29
N LYS A 300 -17.40 -11.32 -11.20
CA LYS A 300 -16.09 -10.66 -11.24
C LYS A 300 -15.05 -11.42 -12.04
N ASP A 301 -14.93 -12.73 -11.87
CA ASP A 301 -13.82 -13.50 -12.42
C ASP A 301 -13.92 -13.69 -13.95
N PRO A 302 -15.11 -13.95 -14.54
CA PRO A 302 -15.30 -13.86 -15.99
C PRO A 302 -14.99 -12.47 -16.56
N LEU A 303 -15.43 -11.40 -15.89
CA LEU A 303 -15.14 -10.02 -16.31
C LEU A 303 -13.65 -9.70 -16.25
N LYS A 304 -12.93 -10.15 -15.21
CA LYS A 304 -11.47 -10.04 -15.14
C LYS A 304 -10.78 -10.81 -16.26
N LYS A 305 -11.23 -12.02 -16.57
CA LYS A 305 -10.70 -12.83 -17.69
C LYS A 305 -10.96 -12.15 -19.03
N LEU A 306 -12.19 -11.67 -19.29
CA LEU A 306 -12.53 -10.92 -20.50
C LEU A 306 -11.70 -9.65 -20.63
N ARG A 307 -11.57 -8.88 -19.55
CA ARG A 307 -10.71 -7.70 -19.49
C ARG A 307 -9.24 -8.03 -19.81
N SER A 308 -8.69 -9.10 -19.23
CA SER A 308 -7.31 -9.52 -19.52
C SER A 308 -7.09 -9.93 -20.98
N ARG A 309 -8.12 -10.45 -21.66
CA ARG A 309 -8.10 -10.77 -23.10
C ARG A 309 -8.17 -9.51 -23.96
N LEU A 310 -8.94 -8.50 -23.55
CA LEU A 310 -9.03 -7.20 -24.22
C LEU A 310 -7.73 -6.39 -24.11
N PHE A 311 -7.00 -6.51 -23.00
CA PHE A 311 -5.70 -5.87 -22.80
C PHE A 311 -4.50 -6.73 -23.21
N ARG A 312 -4.71 -7.84 -23.94
CA ARG A 312 -3.61 -8.63 -24.50
C ARG A 312 -3.02 -7.79 -25.65
N PRO A 313 -1.78 -7.29 -25.56
CA PRO A 313 -1.17 -6.60 -26.69
C PRO A 313 -1.20 -7.56 -27.88
N LYS A 314 -1.67 -7.10 -29.06
CA LYS A 314 -1.40 -7.81 -30.31
C LYS A 314 0.10 -7.99 -30.36
N ALA A 315 0.58 -9.22 -30.22
CA ALA A 315 1.99 -9.53 -30.40
C ALA A 315 2.34 -9.08 -31.82
N ARG A 316 3.04 -7.95 -31.93
CA ARG A 316 3.70 -7.58 -33.17
C ARG A 316 4.85 -8.59 -33.27
N SER A 317 4.73 -9.53 -34.19
CA SER A 317 5.79 -10.48 -34.50
C SER A 317 7.04 -9.68 -34.87
N LEU A 318 8.01 -9.61 -33.97
CA LEU A 318 9.38 -9.30 -34.35
C LEU A 318 9.89 -10.54 -35.09
N ALA A 319 9.75 -10.54 -36.41
CA ALA A 319 10.45 -11.48 -37.27
C ALA A 319 11.96 -11.26 -37.08
N PRO A 320 12.77 -12.32 -36.94
CA PRO A 320 14.22 -12.17 -36.92
C PRO A 320 14.69 -11.66 -38.29
N SER A 321 15.40 -10.54 -38.31
CA SER A 321 16.19 -10.12 -39.47
C SER A 321 17.28 -11.16 -39.70
N SER A 322 17.09 -12.01 -40.70
CA SER A 322 18.16 -12.84 -41.25
C SER A 322 19.17 -11.93 -41.92
N ASN A 323 20.35 -11.77 -41.32
CA ASN A 323 21.52 -11.27 -42.03
C ASN A 323 21.96 -12.34 -43.05
N ARG A 324 22.02 -11.95 -44.33
CA ARG A 324 23.06 -12.39 -45.25
C ARG A 324 23.84 -11.16 -45.66
#